data_AF-E6PSF6-F1
#
_entry.id   AF-E6PSF6-F1
#
_cell.length_a   1.000
_cell.length_b   1.000
_cell.length_c   1.000
_cell.angle_alpha   90.00
_cell.angle_beta   90.00
_cell.angle_gamma   90.00
#
_symmetry.space_group_name_H-M   'P 1'
#
loop_
_entity.id
_entity.type
_entity.pdbx_description
1 polymer ?
#
loop_
_entity_poly.entity_id
_entity_poly.type
_entity_poly.pdbx_seq_one_letter_code
_entity_poly.pdbx_strand_id
1 'polypeptide(L)'
;MAAKKRVFISFDYDNDEGAKIMLAGQAKLPDSPFDFQDASIKEHLTGDWKDKVKRRMDNIDVVVVLCGEKTHTAAGVSAELEIAKEKNKEYFLLAAYSDKTCTKPKCASSTDKVYKWTWDNLKTLIGGGR
;
A
#
# COMPACT_ATOMS: atom_id res chain seq x y z
N MET A 1 -23.82 -5.96 -8.02
CA MET A 1 -22.37 -5.83 -8.26
C MET A 1 -21.65 -5.94 -6.93
N ALA A 2 -20.58 -6.73 -6.83
CA ALA A 2 -19.79 -6.78 -5.60
C ALA A 2 -19.17 -5.40 -5.36
N ALA A 3 -19.28 -4.88 -4.13
CA ALA A 3 -18.66 -3.60 -3.78
C ALA A 3 -17.14 -3.74 -3.86
N LYS A 4 -16.49 -2.89 -4.66
CA LYS A 4 -15.03 -2.86 -4.75
C LYS A 4 -14.44 -2.41 -3.41
N LYS A 5 -13.39 -3.08 -2.96
CA LYS A 5 -12.64 -2.68 -1.77
C LYS A 5 -11.88 -1.38 -2.05
N ARG A 6 -11.93 -0.43 -1.13
CA ARG A 6 -11.18 0.82 -1.24
C ARG A 6 -9.76 0.57 -0.78
N VAL A 7 -8.81 0.74 -1.70
CA VAL A 7 -7.41 0.41 -1.48
C VAL A 7 -6.57 1.67 -1.41
N PHE A 8 -5.71 1.75 -0.39
CA PHE A 8 -4.65 2.74 -0.30
C PHE A 8 -3.31 2.11 -0.65
N ILE A 9 -2.50 2.77 -1.47
CA ILE A 9 -1.15 2.32 -1.81
C ILE A 9 -0.14 3.20 -1.07
N SER A 10 0.57 2.62 -0.12
CA SER A 10 1.72 3.22 0.56
C SER A 10 2.98 2.82 -0.20
N PHE A 11 3.78 3.77 -0.66
CA PHE A 11 4.95 3.52 -1.49
C PHE A 11 6.04 4.57 -1.27
N ASP A 12 7.26 4.28 -1.68
CA ASP A 12 8.36 5.24 -1.69
C ASP A 12 8.18 6.21 -2.88
N TYR A 13 7.85 7.47 -2.60
CA TYR A 13 7.57 8.45 -3.64
C TYR A 13 8.77 8.69 -4.57
N ASP A 14 9.98 8.73 -4.02
CA ASP A 14 11.20 9.05 -4.77
C ASP A 14 11.67 7.88 -5.65
N ASN A 15 11.34 6.64 -5.29
CA ASN A 15 11.88 5.44 -5.94
C ASN A 15 10.83 4.59 -6.67
N ASP A 16 9.55 4.66 -6.30
CA ASP A 16 8.53 3.69 -6.70
C ASP A 16 7.26 4.33 -7.32
N GLU A 17 7.30 5.61 -7.72
CA GLU A 17 6.14 6.30 -8.34
C GLU A 17 5.64 5.57 -9.59
N GLY A 18 6.54 5.07 -10.44
CA GLY A 18 6.17 4.33 -11.66
C GLY A 18 5.39 3.05 -11.35
N ALA A 19 5.81 2.29 -10.33
CA ALA A 19 5.13 1.07 -9.90
C ALA A 19 3.76 1.39 -9.29
N LYS A 20 3.63 2.48 -8.53
CA LYS A 20 2.33 2.95 -8.07
C LYS A 20 1.39 3.32 -9.22
N ILE A 21 1.87 4.01 -10.26
CA ILE A 21 1.05 4.39 -11.41
C ILE A 21 0.50 3.14 -12.12
N MET A 22 1.36 2.13 -12.31
CA MET A 22 0.96 0.86 -12.91
C MET A 22 -0.09 0.12 -12.06
N LEU A 23 0.07 0.07 -10.73
CA LEU A 23 -0.90 -0.57 -9.84
C LEU A 23 -2.24 0.18 -9.78
N ALA A 24 -2.20 1.51 -9.72
CA ALA A 24 -3.38 2.36 -9.81
C ALA A 24 -4.10 2.20 -11.17
N GLY A 25 -3.34 1.96 -12.25
CA GLY A 25 -3.89 1.63 -13.57
C GLY A 25 -4.67 0.31 -13.56
N GLN A 26 -4.17 -0.72 -12.87
CA GLN A 26 -4.86 -2.01 -12.74
C GLN A 26 -6.21 -1.89 -12.00
N ALA A 27 -6.32 -0.98 -11.04
CA ALA A 27 -7.58 -0.73 -10.32
C ALA A 27 -8.72 -0.25 -11.25
N LYS A 28 -8.37 0.40 -12.37
CA LYS A 28 -9.33 0.90 -13.36
C LYS A 28 -9.87 -0.19 -14.30
N LEU A 29 -9.32 -1.41 -14.23
CA LEU A 29 -9.81 -2.52 -15.04
C LEU A 29 -11.24 -2.92 -14.62
N PRO A 30 -12.09 -3.33 -15.56
CA PRO A 30 -13.48 -3.71 -15.27
C PRO A 30 -13.56 -4.91 -14.33
N ASP A 31 -12.59 -5.82 -14.40
CA ASP A 31 -12.48 -7.02 -13.58
C ASP A 31 -11.71 -6.78 -12.25
N SER A 32 -11.36 -5.52 -11.95
CA SER A 32 -10.67 -5.19 -10.71
C SER A 32 -11.59 -5.34 -9.50
N PRO A 33 -11.20 -6.13 -8.47
CA PRO A 33 -11.98 -6.27 -7.23
C PRO A 33 -11.81 -5.06 -6.29
N PHE A 34 -10.99 -4.08 -6.65
CA PHE A 34 -10.66 -2.93 -5.83
C PHE A 34 -10.71 -1.62 -6.60
N ASP A 35 -10.87 -0.55 -5.84
CA ASP A 35 -10.78 0.83 -6.30
C ASP A 35 -9.61 1.50 -5.59
N PHE A 36 -8.71 2.12 -6.37
CA PHE A 36 -7.58 2.82 -5.81
C PHE A 36 -7.99 4.21 -5.36
N GLN A 37 -7.78 4.51 -4.08
CA GLN A 37 -7.91 5.86 -3.57
C GLN A 37 -6.55 6.55 -3.47
N ASP A 38 -6.39 7.61 -4.25
CA ASP A 38 -5.22 8.47 -4.23
C ASP A 38 -5.22 9.30 -2.94
N ALA A 39 -4.60 8.72 -1.90
CA ALA A 39 -4.51 9.31 -0.57
C ALA A 39 -3.06 9.63 -0.18
N SER A 40 -2.14 9.69 -1.15
CA SER A 40 -0.73 10.05 -0.91
C SER A 40 -0.63 11.52 -0.47
N ILE A 41 0.18 11.80 0.54
CA ILE A 41 0.50 13.17 0.96
C ILE A 41 1.81 13.57 0.28
N LYS A 42 1.74 14.46 -0.72
CA LYS A 42 2.95 15.03 -1.37
C LYS A 42 3.55 16.19 -0.56
N GLU A 43 2.81 16.73 0.41
CA GLU A 43 3.29 17.83 1.25
C GLU A 43 4.30 17.33 2.28
N HIS A 44 5.32 18.17 2.55
CA HIS A 44 6.27 17.95 3.63
C HIS A 44 5.51 17.59 4.92
N LEU A 45 6.03 16.62 5.67
CA LEU A 45 5.49 16.08 6.93
C LEU A 45 5.46 17.13 8.07
N THR A 46 4.92 18.31 7.82
CA THR A 46 4.85 19.45 8.74
C THR A 46 3.44 19.56 9.30
N GLY A 47 3.32 19.63 10.63
CA GLY A 47 2.03 19.73 11.35
C GLY A 47 1.29 18.39 11.53
N ASP A 48 -0.03 18.42 11.49
CA ASP A 48 -0.96 17.29 11.74
C ASP A 48 -1.02 16.20 10.64
N TRP A 49 0.11 15.92 9.96
CA TRP A 49 0.14 14.94 8.86
C TRP A 49 -0.33 13.55 9.30
N LYS A 50 -0.02 13.13 10.54
CA LYS A 50 -0.50 11.86 11.10
C LYS A 50 -2.02 11.82 11.21
N ASP A 51 -2.65 12.91 11.63
CA ASP A 51 -4.11 13.00 11.74
C ASP A 51 -4.76 12.97 10.36
N LYS A 52 -4.15 13.65 9.37
CA LYS A 52 -4.57 13.57 7.96
C LYS A 52 -4.52 12.13 7.43
N VAL A 53 -3.43 11.40 7.67
CA VAL A 53 -3.31 9.98 7.27
C VAL A 53 -4.35 9.13 7.99
N LYS A 54 -4.55 9.32 9.31
CA LYS A 54 -5.56 8.61 10.10
C LYS A 54 -6.98 8.79 9.53
N ARG A 55 -7.37 10.02 9.21
CA ARG A 55 -8.67 10.33 8.60
C ARG A 55 -8.82 9.75 7.19
N ARG A 56 -7.75 9.73 6.39
CA ARG A 56 -7.78 9.10 5.06
C ARG A 56 -8.02 7.60 5.18
N MET A 57 -7.34 6.95 6.13
CA MET A 57 -7.50 5.51 6.37
C MET A 57 -8.91 5.12 6.87
N ASP A 58 -9.71 6.02 7.43
CA ASP A 58 -11.10 5.70 7.78
C ASP A 58 -11.92 5.26 6.57
N ASN A 59 -11.67 5.84 5.40
CA ASN A 59 -12.36 5.50 4.16
C ASN A 59 -11.68 4.39 3.34
N ILE A 60 -10.65 3.74 3.90
CA ILE A 60 -9.89 2.69 3.24
C ILE A 60 -10.20 1.35 3.89
N ASP A 61 -10.44 0.33 3.08
CA ASP A 61 -10.62 -1.04 3.54
C ASP A 61 -9.27 -1.75 3.72
N VAL A 62 -8.38 -1.62 2.71
CA VAL A 62 -7.12 -2.37 2.65
C VAL A 62 -5.95 -1.45 2.29
N VAL A 63 -4.81 -1.61 2.96
CA VAL A 63 -3.56 -0.89 2.70
C VAL A 63 -2.56 -1.80 1.99
N VAL A 64 -2.18 -1.42 0.78
CA VAL A 64 -1.13 -2.09 0.00
C VAL A 64 0.16 -1.34 0.21
N VAL A 65 1.12 -1.99 0.86
CA VAL A 65 2.46 -1.44 1.04
C VAL A 65 3.33 -1.93 -0.10
N LEU A 66 3.63 -1.04 -1.03
CA LEU A 66 4.48 -1.30 -2.17
C LEU A 66 5.95 -1.25 -1.72
N CYS A 67 6.59 -2.40 -1.73
CA CYS A 67 7.97 -2.60 -1.35
C CYS A 67 8.85 -2.59 -2.60
N GLY A 68 9.60 -1.52 -2.82
CA GLY A 68 10.73 -1.44 -3.73
C GLY A 68 12.06 -1.75 -3.03
N GLU A 69 13.17 -1.42 -3.68
CA GLU A 69 14.52 -1.72 -3.17
C GLU A 69 14.86 -0.92 -1.91
N LYS A 70 14.34 0.31 -1.79
CA LYS A 70 14.70 1.27 -0.74
C LYS A 70 13.58 1.56 0.26
N THR A 71 12.47 0.82 0.23
CA THR A 71 11.33 1.06 1.12
C THR A 71 11.68 0.98 2.61
N HIS A 72 12.72 0.25 3.00
CA HIS A 72 13.26 0.27 4.37
C HIS A 72 13.78 1.65 4.83
N THR A 73 14.12 2.55 3.91
CA THR A 73 14.52 3.94 4.20
C THR A 73 13.37 4.93 4.11
N ALA A 74 12.23 4.54 3.54
CA ALA A 74 11.06 5.39 3.40
C ALA A 74 10.35 5.56 4.75
N ALA A 75 10.63 6.68 5.42
CA ALA A 75 10.00 7.02 6.69
C ALA A 75 8.48 7.19 6.57
N GLY A 76 8.01 7.73 5.44
CA GLY A 76 6.58 7.88 5.13
C GLY A 76 5.85 6.53 5.11
N VAL A 77 6.39 5.55 4.37
CA VAL A 77 5.81 4.19 4.29
C VAL A 77 5.77 3.52 5.66
N SER A 78 6.83 3.69 6.46
CA SER A 78 6.85 3.13 7.81
C SER A 78 5.77 3.75 8.69
N ALA A 79 5.60 5.06 8.66
CA ALA A 79 4.57 5.73 9.43
C ALA A 79 3.15 5.38 8.99
N GLU A 80 2.89 5.28 7.68
CA GLU A 80 1.59 4.88 7.16
C GLU A 80 1.23 3.44 7.58
N LEU A 81 2.20 2.53 7.54
CA LEU A 81 1.99 1.15 8.01
C LEU A 81 1.75 1.10 9.53
N GLU A 82 2.45 1.91 10.33
CA GLU A 82 2.16 2.01 11.78
C GLU A 82 0.74 2.49 12.04
N ILE A 83 0.28 3.52 11.32
CA ILE A 83 -1.09 4.05 11.47
C ILE A 83 -2.13 3.01 11.03
N ALA A 84 -1.85 2.25 9.96
CA ALA A 84 -2.72 1.16 9.52
C ALA A 84 -2.85 0.09 10.61
N LYS A 85 -1.74 -0.26 11.28
CA LYS A 85 -1.74 -1.17 12.44
C LYS A 85 -2.52 -0.59 13.62
N GLU A 86 -2.31 0.68 13.98
CA GLU A 86 -3.07 1.36 15.04
C GLU A 86 -4.58 1.33 14.78
N LYS A 87 -5.00 1.55 13.53
CA LYS A 87 -6.41 1.53 13.11
C LYS A 87 -6.95 0.12 12.83
N ASN A 88 -6.16 -0.93 13.07
CA ASN A 88 -6.50 -2.32 12.79
C ASN A 88 -7.01 -2.53 11.34
N LYS A 89 -6.41 -1.81 10.40
CA LYS A 89 -6.71 -1.92 8.97
C LYS A 89 -6.03 -3.15 8.39
N GLU A 90 -6.71 -3.83 7.48
CA GLU A 90 -6.08 -4.90 6.71
C GLU A 90 -4.97 -4.30 5.85
N TYR A 91 -3.81 -4.93 5.85
CA TYR A 91 -2.68 -4.51 5.01
C TYR A 91 -1.95 -5.71 4.44
N PHE A 92 -1.16 -5.51 3.40
CA PHE A 92 -0.19 -6.51 2.91
C PHE A 92 0.98 -5.84 2.22
N LEU A 93 2.12 -6.54 2.17
CA LEU A 93 3.33 -6.08 1.49
C LEU A 93 3.36 -6.65 0.08
N LEU A 94 3.55 -5.81 -0.93
CA LEU A 94 3.61 -6.20 -2.33
C LEU A 94 4.95 -5.77 -2.92
N ALA A 95 5.67 -6.69 -3.56
CA ALA A 95 6.91 -6.36 -4.27
C ALA A 95 6.62 -5.49 -5.50
N ALA A 96 7.18 -4.28 -5.54
CA ALA A 96 7.05 -3.36 -6.67
C ALA A 96 7.69 -3.92 -7.95
N TYR A 97 8.79 -4.67 -7.79
CA TYR A 97 9.55 -5.25 -8.90
C TYR A 97 9.77 -6.74 -8.67
N SER A 98 9.53 -7.55 -9.71
CA SER A 98 9.72 -9.01 -9.64
C SER A 98 11.18 -9.44 -9.78
N ASP A 99 11.98 -8.61 -10.43
CA ASP A 99 13.38 -8.83 -10.81
C ASP A 99 14.37 -8.24 -9.81
N LYS A 100 13.90 -7.49 -8.80
CA LYS A 100 14.75 -6.80 -7.83
C LYS A 100 14.54 -7.26 -6.40
N THR A 101 15.57 -7.04 -5.57
CA THR A 101 15.50 -7.32 -4.13
C THR A 101 14.70 -6.23 -3.43
N CYS A 102 13.39 -6.43 -3.32
CA CYS A 102 12.50 -5.55 -2.60
C CYS A 102 12.72 -5.67 -1.08
N THR A 103 12.77 -4.53 -0.38
CA THR A 103 12.93 -4.46 1.06
C THR A 103 11.62 -4.07 1.73
N LYS A 104 11.38 -4.56 2.96
CA LYS A 104 10.20 -4.19 3.74
C LYS A 104 10.46 -2.91 4.54
N PRO A 105 9.43 -2.08 4.82
CA PRO A 105 9.58 -0.95 5.72
C PRO A 105 9.98 -1.40 7.13
N LYS A 106 10.65 -0.54 7.88
CA LYS A 106 11.23 -0.90 9.18
C LYS A 106 10.19 -1.34 10.21
N CYS A 107 8.99 -0.79 10.15
CA CYS A 107 7.90 -1.13 11.06
C CYS A 107 7.12 -2.39 10.63
N ALA A 108 7.45 -3.02 9.49
CA ALA A 108 6.85 -4.28 9.10
C ALA A 108 7.21 -5.38 10.11
N SER A 109 6.24 -6.22 10.44
CA SER A 109 6.45 -7.33 11.35
C SER A 109 7.39 -8.36 10.73
N SER A 110 8.02 -9.19 11.57
CA SER A 110 8.82 -10.32 11.11
C SER A 110 7.97 -11.37 10.39
N THR A 111 6.69 -11.49 10.74
CA THR A 111 5.71 -12.40 10.14
C THR A 111 5.11 -11.89 8.83
N ASP A 112 5.28 -10.60 8.51
CA ASP A 112 4.74 -10.05 7.26
C ASP A 112 5.56 -10.56 6.06
N LYS A 113 4.87 -11.21 5.13
CA LYS A 113 5.44 -11.69 3.87
C LYS A 113 5.30 -10.62 2.80
N VAL A 114 6.34 -10.48 1.97
CA VAL A 114 6.27 -9.67 0.75
C VAL A 114 5.80 -10.56 -0.38
N TYR A 115 4.59 -10.30 -0.88
CA TYR A 115 3.98 -11.06 -1.96
C TYR A 115 4.47 -10.54 -3.32
N LYS A 116 4.56 -11.44 -4.31
CA LYS A 116 4.89 -11.04 -5.69
C LYS A 116 3.70 -10.32 -6.31
N TRP A 117 3.96 -9.24 -7.04
CA TRP A 117 2.94 -8.54 -7.79
C TRP A 117 2.48 -9.35 -9.00
N THR A 118 1.41 -10.10 -8.82
CA THR A 118 0.68 -10.79 -9.88
C THR A 118 -0.82 -10.52 -9.71
N TRP A 119 -1.57 -10.64 -10.81
CA TRP A 119 -3.01 -10.39 -10.79
C TRP A 119 -3.77 -11.33 -9.84
N ASP A 120 -3.38 -12.60 -9.83
CA ASP A 120 -3.95 -13.64 -8.96
C ASP A 120 -3.70 -13.34 -7.47
N ASN A 121 -2.46 -12.96 -7.12
CA ASN A 121 -2.12 -12.56 -5.75
C ASN A 121 -2.90 -11.31 -5.33
N LEU A 122 -3.01 -10.30 -6.20
CA LEU A 122 -3.75 -9.09 -5.87
C LEU A 122 -5.21 -9.40 -5.53
N LYS A 123 -5.88 -10.22 -6.34
CA LYS A 123 -7.27 -10.64 -6.07
C LYS A 123 -7.39 -11.37 -4.73
N THR A 124 -6.49 -12.31 -4.47
CA THR A 124 -6.49 -13.12 -3.25
C THR A 124 -6.23 -12.26 -2.01
N LEU A 125 -5.22 -11.39 -2.06
CA LEU A 125 -4.80 -10.54 -0.94
C LEU A 125 -5.86 -9.48 -0.59
N ILE A 126 -6.49 -8.89 -1.60
CA ILE A 126 -7.59 -7.93 -1.40
C ILE A 126 -8.85 -8.62 -0.86
N GLY A 127 -9.01 -9.91 -1.15
CA GLY A 127 -10.04 -10.76 -0.56
C GLY A 127 -9.73 -11.24 0.87
N GLY A 128 -8.58 -10.87 1.45
CA GLY A 128 -8.18 -11.26 2.81
C GLY A 128 -7.41 -12.59 2.90
N GLY A 129 -7.01 -13.18 1.77
CA GLY A 129 -6.24 -14.42 1.72
C GLY A 129 -4.74 -14.20 2.00
N ARG A 130 -4.38 -13.88 3.25
CA ARG A 130 -3.01 -13.56 3.67
C ARG A 130 -2.33 -14.72 4.40
#